data_AF-A0A1Q8EDN4-F1
#
_entry.id   AF-A0A1Q8EDN4-F1
#
_cell.length_a   1.000
_cell.length_b   1.000
_cell.length_c   1.000
_cell.angle_alpha   90.00
_cell.angle_beta   90.00
_cell.angle_gamma   90.00
#
_symmetry.space_group_name_H-M   'P 1'
#
loop_
_entity.id
_entity.type
_entity.pdbx_description
1 polymer ?
#
loop_
_entity_poly.entity_id
_entity_poly.type
_entity_poly.pdbx_seq_one_letter_code
_entity_poly.pdbx_strand_id
1 'polypeptide(L)'
;MANNKLKLTSDLNLKTMALDSSQFYIPKKVKVDFSQARPRNKYKDGKSTDIVESYMLNGIDERTASAIEQGLIDLEDVKTIAIEVLGSFDAIEGAMAGQQLAFVELLDTRVMAQWVDGRNAGYKGLKLVASGLKLL
;
A
#
# COMPACT_ATOMS: atom_id res chain seq x y z
N MET A 1 20.26 31.79 30.80
CA MET A 1 19.72 30.44 30.54
C MET A 1 19.37 30.34 29.06
N ALA A 2 20.08 29.50 28.30
CA ALA A 2 19.81 29.31 26.88
C ALA A 2 18.45 28.62 26.71
N ASN A 3 17.59 29.21 25.89
CA ASN A 3 16.22 28.75 25.65
C ASN A 3 16.26 27.58 24.65
N ASN A 4 16.71 26.40 25.10
CA ASN A 4 16.78 25.16 24.29
C ASN A 4 15.40 24.52 24.11
N LYS A 5 14.40 25.32 23.70
CA LYS A 5 13.09 24.79 23.31
C LYS A 5 13.14 24.49 21.81
N LEU A 6 12.95 23.22 21.46
CA LEU A 6 12.69 22.77 20.09
C LEU A 6 11.50 23.56 19.54
N LYS A 7 11.75 24.46 18.59
CA LYS A 7 10.69 25.16 17.86
C LYS A 7 10.22 24.24 16.72
N LEU A 8 9.09 23.57 16.93
CA LEU A 8 8.34 22.85 15.89
C LEU A 8 7.75 23.87 14.90
N THR A 9 8.60 24.45 14.06
CA THR A 9 8.22 25.47 13.05
C THR A 9 7.93 24.86 11.67
N SER A 10 8.18 23.55 11.52
CA SER A 10 7.70 22.75 10.41
C SER A 10 6.50 21.94 10.88
N ASP A 11 5.41 21.97 10.10
CA ASP A 11 4.31 21.03 10.29
C ASP A 11 4.87 19.61 10.30
N LEU A 12 4.61 18.85 11.37
CA LEU A 12 5.04 17.46 11.48
C LEU A 12 4.31 16.63 10.40
N ASN A 13 4.99 16.34 9.30
CA ASN A 13 4.42 15.54 8.21
C ASN A 13 4.74 14.06 8.41
N LEU A 14 3.78 13.31 8.98
CA LEU A 14 3.88 11.87 9.19
C LEU A 14 3.62 11.04 7.91
N LYS A 15 3.27 11.67 6.79
CA LYS A 15 2.92 10.95 5.55
C LYS A 15 4.10 10.24 4.90
N THR A 16 5.30 10.77 5.10
CA THR A 16 6.54 10.25 4.50
C THR A 16 7.35 9.41 5.49
N MET A 17 6.87 9.26 6.74
CA MET A 17 7.59 8.54 7.78
C MET A 17 7.39 7.03 7.64
N ALA A 18 8.48 6.31 7.41
CA ALA A 18 8.51 4.87 7.53
C ALA A 18 8.56 4.49 9.02
N LEU A 19 7.73 3.52 9.40
CA LEU A 19 7.77 2.92 10.73
C LEU A 19 8.85 1.85 10.78
N ASP A 20 9.34 1.56 11.98
CA ASP A 20 10.27 0.47 12.23
C ASP A 20 9.61 -0.86 11.85
N SER A 21 10.02 -1.40 10.71
CA SER A 21 9.41 -2.58 10.10
C SER A 21 9.66 -3.85 10.91
N SER A 22 10.65 -3.86 11.83
CA SER A 22 10.91 -5.00 12.70
C SER A 22 9.78 -5.26 13.72
N GLN A 23 8.92 -4.27 13.95
CA GLN A 23 7.78 -4.37 14.87
C GLN A 23 6.53 -4.96 14.20
N PHE A 24 6.60 -5.27 12.90
CA PHE A 24 5.46 -5.72 12.12
C PHE A 24 5.78 -7.04 11.43
N TYR A 25 4.76 -7.88 11.33
CA TYR A 25 4.79 -8.99 10.38
C TYR A 25 4.50 -8.44 8.99
N ILE A 26 5.47 -8.60 8.08
CA ILE A 26 5.32 -8.29 6.66
C ILE A 26 5.19 -9.64 5.91
N PRO A 27 4.05 -9.90 5.26
CA PRO A 27 3.86 -11.11 4.46
C PRO A 27 4.93 -11.24 3.37
N LYS A 28 5.48 -12.45 3.21
CA LYS A 28 6.40 -12.74 2.09
C LYS A 28 5.66 -12.81 0.76
N LYS A 29 4.42 -13.28 0.79
CA LYS A 29 3.54 -13.38 -0.37
C LYS A 29 2.16 -12.86 -0.01
N VAL A 30 1.56 -12.16 -0.95
CA VAL A 30 0.19 -11.65 -0.82
C VAL A 30 -0.61 -11.98 -2.07
N LYS A 31 -1.84 -12.44 -1.90
CA LYS A 31 -2.82 -12.62 -2.98
C LYS A 31 -3.47 -11.28 -3.27
N VAL A 32 -3.41 -10.84 -4.52
CA VAL A 32 -3.94 -9.55 -4.97
C VAL A 32 -4.95 -9.78 -6.09
N ASP A 33 -6.10 -9.14 -5.97
CA ASP A 33 -7.07 -8.98 -7.06
C ASP A 33 -6.73 -7.71 -7.86
N PHE A 34 -6.16 -7.89 -9.05
CA PHE A 34 -5.76 -6.78 -9.91
C PHE A 34 -6.94 -6.10 -10.60
N SER A 35 -8.15 -6.68 -10.58
CA SER A 35 -9.35 -5.97 -11.07
C SER A 35 -9.69 -4.74 -10.19
N GLN A 36 -9.21 -4.73 -8.94
CA GLN A 36 -9.44 -3.67 -7.95
C GLN A 36 -8.25 -2.72 -7.79
N ALA A 37 -7.16 -2.92 -8.54
CA ALA A 37 -5.99 -2.06 -8.50
C ALA A 37 -6.33 -0.64 -8.99
N ARG A 38 -5.79 0.38 -8.32
CA ARG A 38 -6.07 1.78 -8.64
C ARG A 38 -4.79 2.56 -8.88
N PRO A 39 -4.62 3.22 -10.03
CA PRO A 39 -3.49 4.11 -10.24
C PRO A 39 -3.64 5.34 -9.33
N ARG A 40 -2.52 5.81 -8.82
CA ARG A 40 -2.38 7.09 -8.14
C ARG A 40 -1.50 7.96 -9.01
N ASN A 41 -2.07 9.02 -9.56
CA ASN A 41 -1.35 9.89 -10.47
C ASN A 41 -0.67 11.03 -9.70
N LYS A 42 0.42 11.55 -10.24
CA LYS A 42 1.07 12.75 -9.73
C LYS A 42 0.11 13.93 -9.82
N TYR A 43 0.17 14.81 -8.83
CA TYR A 43 -0.55 16.08 -8.85
C TYR A 43 0.40 17.22 -9.21
N LYS A 44 -0.07 18.12 -10.07
CA LYS A 44 0.61 19.38 -10.40
C LYS A 44 -0.41 20.52 -10.32
N ASP A 45 -0.08 21.57 -9.58
CA ASP A 45 -0.94 22.76 -9.40
C ASP A 45 -2.37 22.42 -8.95
N GLY A 46 -2.51 21.43 -8.05
CA GLY A 46 -3.80 20.97 -7.52
C GLY A 46 -4.63 20.12 -8.49
N LYS A 47 -4.11 19.79 -9.68
CA LYS A 47 -4.76 18.92 -10.67
C LYS A 47 -4.01 17.60 -10.80
N SER A 48 -4.75 16.51 -10.96
CA SER A 48 -4.16 15.22 -11.32
C SER A 48 -3.56 15.30 -12.72
N THR A 49 -2.38 14.72 -12.88
CA THR A 49 -1.74 14.50 -14.19
C THR A 49 -2.09 13.12 -14.72
N ASP A 50 -1.62 12.81 -15.94
CA ASP A 50 -1.71 11.47 -16.53
C ASP A 50 -0.50 10.59 -16.18
N ILE A 51 0.43 11.09 -15.37
CA ILE A 51 1.63 10.36 -14.95
C ILE A 51 1.29 9.57 -13.70
N VAL A 52 1.29 8.24 -13.81
CA VAL A 52 1.15 7.34 -12.66
C VAL A 52 2.37 7.48 -11.74
N GLU A 53 2.11 7.71 -10.45
CA GLU A 53 3.10 7.77 -9.38
C GLU A 53 3.25 6.43 -8.67
N SER A 54 2.13 5.76 -8.44
CA SER A 54 2.07 4.47 -7.74
C SER A 54 0.77 3.75 -8.06
N TYR A 55 0.67 2.47 -7.68
CA TYR A 55 -0.58 1.72 -7.65
C TYR A 55 -0.98 1.40 -6.22
N MET A 56 -2.27 1.59 -5.92
CA MET A 56 -2.89 1.10 -4.69
C MET A 56 -3.52 -0.27 -4.96
N LEU A 57 -3.08 -1.27 -4.19
CA LEU A 57 -3.54 -2.66 -4.23
C LEU A 57 -4.11 -3.05 -2.87
N ASN A 58 -4.97 -4.07 -2.86
CA ASN A 58 -5.45 -4.74 -1.65
C ASN A 58 -4.95 -6.18 -1.67
N GLY A 59 -4.15 -6.56 -0.68
CA GLY A 59 -3.56 -7.89 -0.57
C GLY A 59 -4.14 -8.71 0.57
N ILE A 60 -4.17 -10.03 0.42
CA ILE A 60 -4.46 -11.00 1.48
C ILE A 60 -3.19 -11.83 1.72
N ASP A 61 -2.76 -11.99 2.97
CA ASP A 61 -1.62 -12.85 3.32
C ASP A 61 -1.85 -14.29 2.82
N GLU A 62 -0.78 -14.96 2.37
CA GLU A 62 -0.85 -16.33 1.83
C GLU A 62 -1.58 -17.31 2.75
N ARG A 63 -1.34 -17.25 4.07
CA ARG A 63 -1.98 -18.18 5.02
C ARG A 63 -3.47 -17.94 5.12
N THR A 64 -3.86 -16.66 5.15
CA THR A 64 -5.28 -16.28 5.16
C THR A 64 -5.95 -16.65 3.84
N ALA A 65 -5.30 -16.41 2.70
CA ALA A 65 -5.80 -16.80 1.40
C ALA A 65 -6.03 -18.32 1.30
N SER A 66 -5.08 -19.13 1.77
CA SER A 66 -5.23 -20.59 1.82
C SER A 66 -6.36 -21.04 2.77
N ALA A 67 -6.53 -20.37 3.91
CA ALA A 67 -7.62 -20.68 4.84
C ALA A 67 -9.01 -20.38 4.22
N ILE A 68 -9.14 -19.30 3.46
CA ILE A 68 -10.36 -18.99 2.69
C ILE A 68 -10.64 -20.08 1.65
N GLU A 69 -9.62 -20.49 0.89
CA GLU A 69 -9.75 -21.54 -0.12
C GLU A 69 -10.16 -22.90 0.47
N GLN A 70 -9.76 -23.17 1.71
CA GLN A 70 -10.14 -24.35 2.47
C GLN A 70 -11.52 -24.25 3.14
N GLY A 71 -12.21 -23.11 3.00
CA GLY A 71 -13.51 -22.85 3.63
C GLY A 71 -13.44 -22.70 5.15
N LEU A 72 -12.27 -22.39 5.70
CA LEU A 72 -12.07 -22.20 7.14
C LEU A 72 -12.40 -20.77 7.59
N ILE A 73 -12.38 -19.81 6.68
CA ILE A 73 -12.64 -18.40 6.92
C ILE A 73 -13.47 -17.86 5.75
N ASP A 74 -14.53 -17.11 6.06
CA ASP A 74 -15.30 -16.40 5.05
C ASP A 74 -14.52 -15.18 4.53
N LEU A 75 -14.49 -14.99 3.21
CA LEU A 75 -13.78 -13.87 2.58
C LEU A 75 -14.26 -12.51 3.11
N GLU A 76 -15.55 -12.39 3.43
CA GLU A 76 -16.17 -11.16 3.94
C GLU A 76 -15.62 -10.73 5.30
N ASP A 77 -15.11 -11.68 6.09
CA ASP A 77 -14.54 -11.42 7.42
C ASP A 77 -13.06 -11.02 7.36
N VAL A 78 -12.44 -11.08 6.18
CA VAL A 78 -11.01 -10.81 6.00
C VAL A 78 -10.77 -9.36 5.63
N LYS A 79 -10.06 -8.66 6.51
CA LYS A 79 -9.51 -7.33 6.18
C LYS A 79 -8.29 -7.47 5.28
N THR A 80 -8.34 -6.77 4.15
CA THR A 80 -7.22 -6.69 3.23
C THR A 80 -6.13 -5.74 3.74
N ILE A 81 -4.90 -5.99 3.30
CA ILE A 81 -3.73 -5.15 3.53
C ILE A 81 -3.67 -4.13 2.42
N ALA A 82 -3.71 -2.84 2.76
CA ALA A 82 -3.46 -1.77 1.81
C ALA A 82 -1.98 -1.76 1.40
N ILE A 83 -1.71 -1.82 0.11
CA ILE A 83 -0.36 -1.86 -0.46
C ILE A 83 -0.23 -0.74 -1.48
N GLU A 84 0.81 0.07 -1.37
CA GLU A 84 1.22 1.04 -2.40
C GLU A 84 2.48 0.53 -3.09
N VAL A 85 2.45 0.43 -4.41
CA VAL A 85 3.58 -0.06 -5.21
C VAL A 85 4.12 1.07 -6.07
N LEU A 86 5.40 1.39 -5.88
CA LEU A 86 6.07 2.54 -6.49
C LEU A 86 6.73 2.23 -7.85
N GLY A 87 6.62 0.98 -8.31
CA GLY A 87 7.23 0.48 -9.53
C GLY A 87 6.53 -0.77 -10.08
N SER A 88 7.18 -1.48 -10.99
CA SER A 88 6.60 -2.65 -11.71
C SER A 88 5.29 -2.34 -12.46
N PHE A 89 5.11 -1.11 -12.97
CA PHE A 89 3.85 -0.66 -13.56
C PHE A 89 3.41 -1.51 -14.75
N ASP A 90 4.30 -1.83 -15.69
CA ASP A 90 3.96 -2.69 -16.84
C ASP A 90 3.39 -4.05 -16.42
N ALA A 91 3.96 -4.67 -15.38
CA ALA A 91 3.48 -5.94 -14.86
C ALA A 91 2.11 -5.80 -14.18
N ILE A 92 1.91 -4.72 -13.43
CA ILE A 92 0.63 -4.40 -12.79
C ILE A 92 -0.45 -4.14 -13.85
N GLU A 93 -0.17 -3.30 -14.83
CA GLU A 93 -1.09 -2.97 -15.92
C GLU A 93 -1.46 -4.21 -16.74
N GLY A 94 -0.50 -5.08 -17.03
CA GLY A 94 -0.74 -6.38 -17.67
C GLY A 94 -1.67 -7.27 -16.84
N ALA A 95 -1.43 -7.37 -15.53
CA ALA A 95 -2.28 -8.14 -14.63
C ALA A 95 -3.69 -7.54 -14.49
N MET A 96 -3.81 -6.20 -14.49
CA MET A 96 -5.09 -5.49 -14.50
C MET A 96 -5.89 -5.76 -15.78
N ALA A 97 -5.24 -5.68 -16.94
CA ALA A 97 -5.88 -5.96 -18.23
C ALA A 97 -6.43 -7.39 -18.29
N GLY A 98 -5.74 -8.34 -17.66
CA GLY A 98 -6.18 -9.72 -17.52
C GLY A 98 -7.14 -9.99 -16.35
N GLN A 99 -7.50 -8.97 -15.55
CA GLN A 99 -8.30 -9.11 -14.32
C GLN A 99 -7.77 -10.23 -13.41
N GLN A 100 -6.45 -10.32 -13.28
CA GLN A 100 -5.82 -11.46 -12.63
C GLN A 100 -6.01 -11.43 -11.11
N LEU A 101 -6.22 -12.61 -10.55
CA LEU A 101 -6.09 -12.87 -9.12
C LEU A 101 -4.82 -13.69 -8.91
N ALA A 102 -3.76 -13.06 -8.39
CA ALA A 102 -2.43 -13.66 -8.38
C ALA A 102 -1.71 -13.46 -7.05
N PHE A 103 -0.82 -14.39 -6.73
CA PHE A 103 0.15 -14.19 -5.66
C PHE A 103 1.29 -13.30 -6.15
N VAL A 104 1.75 -12.40 -5.28
CA VAL A 104 2.91 -11.55 -5.54
C VAL A 104 3.87 -11.55 -4.36
N GLU A 105 5.13 -11.32 -4.68
CA GLU A 105 6.18 -10.95 -3.73
C GLU A 105 6.41 -9.44 -3.80
N LEU A 106 6.40 -8.76 -2.65
CA LEU A 106 6.61 -7.30 -2.56
C LEU A 106 8.09 -6.99 -2.35
N LEU A 107 8.63 -6.09 -3.16
CA LEU A 107 10.06 -5.71 -3.14
C LEU A 107 10.31 -4.53 -2.19
N ASP A 108 11.41 -4.57 -1.44
CA ASP A 108 11.86 -3.52 -0.50
C ASP A 108 10.74 -2.88 0.34
N THR A 109 9.93 -3.73 0.95
CA THR A 109 8.69 -3.32 1.62
C THR A 109 8.96 -2.54 2.90
N ARG A 110 8.21 -1.46 3.09
CA ARG A 110 8.20 -0.63 4.30
C ARG A 110 6.80 -0.50 4.85
N VAL A 111 6.67 -0.40 6.16
CA VAL A 111 5.41 -0.08 6.82
C VAL A 111 5.29 1.44 6.94
N MET A 112 4.20 2.01 6.45
CA MET A 112 3.95 3.45 6.51
C MET A 112 2.54 3.74 7.00
N ALA A 113 2.34 4.92 7.59
CA ALA A 113 1.00 5.39 7.90
C ALA A 113 0.22 5.65 6.60
N GLN A 114 -0.99 5.13 6.52
CA GLN A 114 -1.93 5.41 5.44
C GLN A 114 -2.66 6.71 5.74
N TRP A 115 -2.27 7.76 5.02
CA TRP A 115 -2.96 9.04 5.03
C TRP A 115 -3.75 9.20 3.75
N VAL A 116 -5.01 9.61 3.89
CA VAL A 116 -5.88 9.96 2.76
C VAL A 116 -6.05 11.48 2.76
N ASP A 117 -6.06 12.06 1.57
CA ASP A 117 -6.32 13.48 1.32
C ASP A 117 -7.73 13.68 0.73
N GLY A 118 -8.27 14.90 0.83
CA GLY A 118 -9.57 15.27 0.26
C GLY A 118 -10.75 15.18 1.24
N ARG A 119 -11.94 14.82 0.74
CA ARG A 119 -13.22 14.92 1.47
C ARG A 119 -13.25 14.13 2.79
N ASN A 120 -12.55 12.99 2.84
CA ASN A 120 -12.44 12.13 4.03
C ASN A 120 -10.97 12.04 4.50
N ALA A 121 -10.30 13.19 4.55
CA ALA A 121 -8.89 13.26 4.90
C ALA A 121 -8.59 12.70 6.30
N GLY A 122 -7.34 12.27 6.48
CA GLY A 122 -6.80 11.82 7.77
C GLY A 122 -6.18 10.44 7.72
N TYR A 123 -5.75 9.98 8.90
CA TYR A 123 -5.15 8.66 9.10
C TYR A 123 -6.21 7.56 8.95
N LYS A 124 -5.88 6.52 8.17
CA LYS A 124 -6.76 5.35 7.93
C LYS A 124 -6.22 4.05 8.49
N GLY A 125 -4.96 4.01 8.90
CA GLY A 125 -4.32 2.79 9.36
C GLY A 125 -2.89 2.69 8.85
N LEU A 126 -2.39 1.46 8.75
CA LEU A 126 -1.08 1.18 8.18
C LEU A 126 -1.24 0.69 6.75
N LYS A 127 -0.24 0.96 5.92
CA LYS A 127 -0.07 0.38 4.60
C LYS A 127 1.33 -0.18 4.45
N LEU A 128 1.47 -1.14 3.55
CA LEU A 128 2.76 -1.53 3.02
C LEU A 128 3.08 -0.64 1.82
N VAL A 129 4.33 -0.19 1.73
CA VAL A 129 4.86 0.52 0.56
C VAL A 129 6.01 -0.28 0.01
N ALA A 130 5.90 -0.71 -1.24
CA ALA A 130 6.89 -1.56 -1.92
C ALA A 130 7.52 -0.82 -3.10
N SER A 131 8.82 -1.05 -3.34
CA SER A 131 9.52 -0.47 -4.50
C SER A 131 9.01 -1.04 -5.83
N GLY A 132 8.46 -2.26 -5.78
CA GLY A 132 7.87 -2.96 -6.90
C GLY A 132 7.24 -4.27 -6.42
N LEU A 133 6.80 -5.09 -7.36
CA LEU A 133 6.33 -6.44 -7.10
C LEU A 133 6.82 -7.43 -8.15
N LYS A 134 6.77 -8.71 -7.80
CA LYS A 134 6.97 -9.84 -8.69
C LYS A 134 5.73 -10.74 -8.65
N LEU A 135 5.12 -10.99 -9.81
CA LEU A 135 4.06 -12.00 -9.99
C LEU A 135 4.66 -13.41 -9.83
N LEU A 136 3.92 -14.30 -9.15
CA LEU A 136 4.32 -15.67 -8.84
C LEU A 136 3.54 -16.71 -9.65
#